data_AF-A0A524KWZ6-F1
#
_entry.id   AF-A0A524KWZ6-F1
#
_cell.length_a   1.000
_cell.length_b   1.000
_cell.length_c   1.000
_cell.angle_alpha   90.00
_cell.angle_beta   90.00
_cell.angle_gamma   90.00
#
_symmetry.space_group_name_H-M   'P 1'
#
loop_
_entity.id
_entity.type
_entity.pdbx_description
1 polymer ?
#
loop_
_entity_poly.entity_id
_entity_poly.type
_entity_poly.pdbx_seq_one_letter_code
_entity_poly.pdbx_strand_id
1 'polypeptide(L)'
;MIISPDRDESRTLQVILGAAGYETVLFHEGRLAVKACKGSCPGAIFIGSFGKECLEDILSGIRSSPRTANVPAFLILGAALNKYLKTVTMSPAGRKAESNSLYKLVGEIEKEYSRGLE
;
A
#
# COMPACT_ATOMS: atom_id res chain seq x y z
N MET A 1 -0.96 -7.88 3.11
CA MET A 1 -2.43 -7.95 2.93
C MET A 1 -2.81 -7.06 1.76
N ILE A 2 -3.68 -7.52 0.87
CA ILE A 2 -4.19 -6.73 -0.27
C ILE A 2 -5.70 -6.58 -0.09
N ILE A 3 -6.20 -5.35 -0.18
CA ILE A 3 -7.61 -4.99 -0.05
C ILE A 3 -7.97 -4.28 -1.34
N SER A 4 -8.74 -4.87 -2.24
CA SER A 4 -9.11 -4.21 -3.49
C SER A 4 -10.40 -4.79 -4.06
N PRO A 5 -11.37 -3.95 -4.45
CA PRO A 5 -12.60 -4.44 -5.08
C PRO A 5 -12.32 -4.93 -6.51
N ASP A 6 -11.21 -4.51 -7.11
CA ASP A 6 -10.76 -4.91 -8.43
C ASP A 6 -9.97 -6.22 -8.35
N ARG A 7 -10.49 -7.23 -9.05
CA ARG A 7 -9.91 -8.58 -9.08
C ARG A 7 -8.63 -8.64 -9.89
N ASP A 8 -8.52 -7.86 -10.95
CA ASP A 8 -7.34 -7.84 -11.81
C ASP A 8 -6.19 -7.11 -11.13
N GLU A 9 -6.49 -5.98 -10.45
CA GLU A 9 -5.53 -5.23 -9.63
C GLU A 9 -4.97 -6.11 -8.51
N SER A 10 -5.85 -6.74 -7.72
CA SER A 10 -5.45 -7.61 -6.61
C SER A 10 -4.69 -8.85 -7.07
N ARG A 11 -5.08 -9.45 -8.21
CA ARG A 11 -4.37 -10.59 -8.79
C ARG A 11 -2.97 -10.20 -9.26
N THR A 12 -2.84 -9.06 -9.93
CA THR A 12 -1.56 -8.53 -10.39
C THR A 12 -0.60 -8.31 -9.22
N LEU A 13 -1.06 -7.64 -8.15
CA LEU A 13 -0.27 -7.43 -6.94
C LEU A 13 0.13 -8.75 -6.27
N GLN A 14 -0.79 -9.70 -6.21
CA GLN A 14 -0.49 -11.03 -5.64
C GLN A 14 0.61 -11.75 -6.42
N VAL A 15 0.59 -11.68 -7.76
CA VAL A 15 1.64 -12.29 -8.59
C VAL A 15 2.99 -11.62 -8.34
N ILE A 16 3.03 -10.28 -8.35
CA ILE A 16 4.26 -9.51 -8.13
C ILE A 16 4.86 -9.80 -6.74
N LEU A 17 4.04 -9.72 -5.69
CA LEU A 17 4.48 -9.97 -4.32
C LEU A 17 4.86 -11.43 -4.10
N GLY A 18 4.11 -12.37 -4.68
CA GLY A 18 4.43 -13.79 -4.62
C GLY A 18 5.75 -14.13 -5.29
N ALA A 19 6.05 -13.53 -6.45
CA ALA A 19 7.33 -13.69 -7.13
C ALA A 19 8.51 -13.15 -6.30
N ALA A 20 8.28 -12.15 -5.46
CA ALA A 20 9.25 -11.63 -4.50
C ALA A 20 9.30 -12.41 -3.17
N GLY A 21 8.55 -13.51 -3.04
CA GLY A 21 8.56 -14.38 -1.86
C GLY A 21 7.66 -13.93 -0.72
N TYR A 22 6.76 -12.97 -0.94
CA TYR A 22 5.82 -12.52 0.08
C TYR A 22 4.53 -13.33 0.07
N GLU A 23 4.06 -13.70 1.25
CA GLU A 23 2.71 -14.24 1.43
C GLU A 23 1.67 -13.12 1.39
N THR A 24 0.56 -13.40 0.70
CA THR A 24 -0.53 -12.44 0.53
C THR A 24 -1.86 -13.03 0.98
N VAL A 25 -2.65 -12.19 1.63
CA VAL A 25 -4.07 -12.45 1.93
C VAL A 25 -4.87 -11.37 1.22
N LEU A 26 -5.89 -11.80 0.47
CA LEU A 26 -6.72 -10.95 -0.39
C LEU A 26 -8.08 -10.68 0.26
N PHE A 27 -8.56 -9.45 0.15
CA PHE A 27 -9.91 -9.06 0.49
C PHE A 27 -10.51 -8.18 -0.60
N HIS A 28 -11.69 -8.54 -1.10
CA HIS A 28 -12.41 -7.73 -2.10
C HIS A 28 -13.38 -6.73 -1.48
N GLU A 29 -13.65 -6.86 -0.19
CA GLU A 29 -14.53 -5.98 0.56
C GLU A 29 -13.78 -5.35 1.72
N GLY A 30 -13.78 -4.02 1.78
CA GLY A 30 -13.10 -3.26 2.84
C GLY A 30 -13.53 -3.65 4.25
N ARG A 31 -14.83 -3.87 4.46
CA ARG A 31 -15.37 -4.27 5.77
C ARG A 31 -14.84 -5.62 6.25
N LEU A 32 -14.71 -6.59 5.35
CA LEU A 32 -14.14 -7.90 5.67
C LEU A 32 -12.65 -7.78 6.02
N ALA A 33 -11.92 -6.94 5.29
CA ALA A 33 -10.51 -6.67 5.58
C ALA A 33 -10.32 -6.03 6.96
N VAL A 34 -11.13 -5.01 7.30
CA VAL A 34 -11.10 -4.37 8.62
C VAL A 34 -11.40 -5.38 9.73
N LYS A 35 -12.37 -6.27 9.53
CA LYS A 35 -12.67 -7.33 10.50
C LYS A 35 -11.48 -8.28 10.66
N ALA A 36 -10.81 -8.66 9.58
CA ALA A 36 -9.62 -9.51 9.62
C ALA A 36 -8.42 -8.84 10.29
N CYS A 37 -8.29 -7.50 10.21
CA CYS A 37 -7.22 -6.74 10.89
C CYS A 37 -7.29 -6.80 12.42
N LYS A 38 -8.42 -7.24 13.00
CA LYS A 38 -8.53 -7.49 14.45
C LYS A 38 -7.74 -8.73 14.90
N GLY A 39 -7.63 -9.74 14.03
CA GLY A 39 -6.98 -11.02 14.31
C GLY A 39 -5.63 -11.23 13.61
N SER A 40 -5.24 -10.33 12.71
CA SER A 40 -4.02 -10.45 11.91
C SER A 40 -3.08 -9.26 12.15
N CYS A 41 -1.79 -9.47 11.87
CA CYS A 41 -0.75 -8.44 11.93
C CYS A 41 0.10 -8.51 10.65
N PRO A 42 -0.43 -8.07 9.50
CA PRO A 42 0.32 -8.09 8.25
C PRO A 42 1.52 -7.13 8.33
N GLY A 43 2.62 -7.47 7.65
CA GLY A 43 3.79 -6.57 7.55
C GLY A 43 3.54 -5.33 6.69
N ALA A 44 2.58 -5.41 5.76
CA ALA A 44 2.13 -4.29 4.92
C ALA A 44 0.68 -4.49 4.48
N ILE A 45 -0.01 -3.38 4.23
CA ILE A 45 -1.38 -3.35 3.70
C ILE A 45 -1.39 -2.57 2.40
N PHE A 46 -1.84 -3.19 1.32
CA PHE A 46 -2.10 -2.54 0.04
C PHE A 46 -3.60 -2.33 -0.09
N ILE A 47 -4.01 -1.09 -0.34
CA ILE A 47 -5.42 -0.71 -0.51
C ILE A 47 -5.58 -0.23 -1.94
N GLY A 48 -6.42 -0.94 -2.66
CA GLY A 48 -6.74 -0.72 -4.05
C GLY A 48 -7.62 0.47 -4.33
N SER A 49 -8.06 0.53 -5.59
CA SER A 49 -8.90 1.61 -6.11
C SER A 49 -10.33 1.57 -5.54
N PHE A 50 -10.53 2.10 -4.34
CA PHE A 50 -11.85 2.33 -3.73
C PHE A 50 -12.35 3.75 -3.97
N GLY A 51 -13.68 3.93 -3.93
CA GLY A 51 -14.29 5.25 -3.78
C GLY A 51 -13.88 5.92 -2.47
N LYS A 52 -13.78 7.25 -2.46
CA LYS A 52 -13.23 8.04 -1.34
C LYS A 52 -13.85 7.68 0.01
N GLU A 53 -15.18 7.67 0.10
CA GLU A 53 -15.93 7.36 1.33
C GLU A 53 -15.52 5.98 1.88
N CYS A 54 -15.43 4.97 1.01
CA CYS A 54 -15.01 3.63 1.40
C CYS A 54 -13.53 3.58 1.82
N LEU A 55 -12.68 4.39 1.22
CA LEU A 55 -11.26 4.44 1.55
C LEU A 55 -11.03 4.99 2.97
N GLU A 56 -11.76 6.05 3.34
CA GLU A 56 -11.73 6.64 4.69
C GLU A 56 -12.23 5.65 5.75
N ASP A 57 -13.31 4.92 5.45
CA ASP A 57 -13.83 3.85 6.31
C ASP A 57 -12.80 2.71 6.51
N ILE A 58 -12.15 2.28 5.43
CA ILE A 58 -11.12 1.22 5.48
C ILE A 58 -9.94 1.69 6.32
N LEU A 59 -9.42 2.89 6.05
CA LEU A 59 -8.26 3.44 6.75
C LEU A 59 -8.54 3.65 8.24
N SER A 60 -9.67 4.27 8.58
CA SER A 60 -10.07 4.45 9.98
C SER A 60 -10.23 3.11 10.70
N GLY A 61 -10.87 2.14 10.06
CA GLY A 61 -11.03 0.79 10.59
C GLY A 61 -9.70 0.08 10.86
N ILE A 62 -8.78 0.11 9.90
CA ILE A 62 -7.45 -0.50 10.04
C ILE A 62 -6.63 0.20 11.14
N ARG A 63 -6.68 1.54 11.20
CA ARG A 63 -5.92 2.31 12.19
C ARG A 63 -6.48 2.18 13.61
N SER A 64 -7.76 1.83 13.75
CA SER A 64 -8.39 1.61 15.06
C SER A 64 -7.89 0.34 15.79
N SER A 65 -7.31 -0.62 15.06
CA SER A 65 -6.78 -1.86 15.66
C SER A 65 -5.32 -1.68 16.10
N PRO A 66 -4.96 -1.98 17.36
CA PRO A 66 -3.57 -1.89 17.83
C PRO A 66 -2.58 -2.73 17.01
N ARG A 67 -3.05 -3.81 16.36
CA ARG A 67 -2.22 -4.71 15.55
C ARG A 67 -1.87 -4.13 14.19
N THR A 68 -2.69 -3.22 13.68
CA THR A 68 -2.54 -2.65 12.33
C THR A 68 -2.36 -1.14 12.33
N ALA A 69 -2.48 -0.49 13.49
CA ALA A 69 -2.31 0.95 13.67
C ALA A 69 -0.97 1.48 13.14
N ASN A 70 0.12 0.71 13.32
CA ASN A 70 1.47 1.09 12.89
C ASN A 70 1.94 0.35 11.62
N VAL A 71 1.09 -0.46 11.01
CA VAL A 71 1.45 -1.19 9.79
C VAL A 71 1.49 -0.20 8.60
N PRO A 72 2.51 -0.25 7.74
CA PRO A 72 2.55 0.59 6.55
C PRO A 72 1.38 0.26 5.61
N ALA A 73 0.70 1.31 5.16
CA ALA A 73 -0.41 1.22 4.22
C ALA A 73 -0.06 1.92 2.91
N PHE A 74 -0.25 1.24 1.79
CA PHE A 74 0.01 1.73 0.44
C PHE A 74 -1.34 1.91 -0.27
N LEU A 75 -1.58 3.10 -0.80
CA LEU A 75 -2.80 3.42 -1.52
C LEU A 75 -2.54 3.38 -3.02
N ILE A 76 -3.31 2.57 -3.73
CA ILE A 76 -3.33 2.55 -5.19
C ILE A 76 -4.48 3.43 -5.61
N LEU A 77 -4.12 4.54 -6.24
CA LEU A 77 -5.06 5.58 -6.60
C LEU A 77 -5.15 5.56 -8.11
N GLY A 78 -6.33 5.22 -8.65
CA GLY A 78 -6.62 5.24 -10.09
C GLY A 78 -6.56 6.64 -10.73
N ALA A 79 -6.07 7.64 -10.01
CA ALA A 79 -5.86 9.00 -10.49
C ALA A 79 -4.65 9.63 -9.78
N ALA A 80 -3.93 10.50 -10.51
CA ALA A 80 -2.83 11.27 -9.97
C ALA A 80 -3.34 12.28 -8.92
N LEU A 81 -2.92 12.13 -7.66
CA LEU A 81 -3.29 13.03 -6.55
C LEU A 81 -2.44 14.30 -6.48
N ASN A 82 -1.83 14.71 -7.60
CA ASN A 82 -0.85 15.78 -7.70
C ASN A 82 -1.31 17.13 -7.11
N LYS A 83 -2.62 17.36 -6.99
CA LYS A 83 -3.20 18.58 -6.42
C LYS A 83 -3.46 18.54 -4.91
N TYR A 84 -3.43 17.36 -4.26
CA TYR A 84 -3.96 17.18 -2.90
C TYR A 84 -3.05 16.41 -1.94
N LEU A 85 -1.95 15.83 -2.43
CA LEU A 85 -0.91 15.25 -1.59
C LEU A 85 0.33 16.13 -1.59
N LYS A 86 0.79 16.53 -0.40
CA LYS A 86 2.14 17.07 -0.22
C LYS A 86 3.07 15.87 -0.02
N THR A 87 3.84 15.53 -1.05
CA THR A 87 4.88 14.50 -0.99
C THR A 87 5.88 14.89 0.09
N VAL A 88 5.92 14.17 1.21
CA VAL A 88 6.96 14.35 2.23
C VAL A 88 8.09 13.39 1.86
N THR A 89 8.93 13.81 0.92
CA THR A 89 10.23 13.18 0.70
C THR A 89 11.13 13.57 1.86
N MET A 90 11.56 12.60 2.69
CA MET A 90 12.62 12.86 3.67
C MET A 90 13.88 13.33 2.92
N SER A 91 14.41 14.47 3.36
CA SER A 91 15.58 15.12 2.75
C SER A 91 16.74 14.13 2.53
N PRO A 92 17.49 14.25 1.41
CA PRO A 92 18.71 13.48 1.15
C PRO A 92 19.78 13.57 2.25
N ALA A 93 19.63 14.50 3.20
CA ALA A 93 20.50 14.62 4.37
C ALA A 93 20.42 13.42 5.34
N GLY A 94 19.40 12.55 5.22
CA GLY A 94 19.24 11.34 6.01
C GLY A 94 19.88 10.07 5.41
N ARG A 95 21.00 10.19 4.69
CA ARG A 95 21.75 9.11 3.96
C ARG A 95 22.28 7.94 4.82
N LYS A 96 21.62 7.58 5.91
CA LYS A 96 21.86 6.35 6.68
C LYS A 96 20.56 5.56 6.90
N ALA A 97 19.67 5.53 5.91
CA ALA A 97 18.61 4.54 5.91
C ALA A 97 19.16 3.22 5.35
N GLU A 98 19.24 2.25 6.25
CA GLU A 98 19.85 0.94 6.10
C GLU A 98 19.38 0.19 4.84
N SER A 99 20.25 -0.66 4.32
CA SER A 99 20.09 -1.49 3.12
C SER A 99 18.87 -2.43 3.11
N ASN A 100 18.11 -2.50 4.21
CA ASN A 100 16.87 -3.26 4.36
C ASN A 100 15.61 -2.38 4.30
N SER A 101 15.75 -1.11 3.94
CA SER A 101 14.64 -0.16 3.93
C SER A 101 13.89 -0.11 2.60
N LEU A 102 12.60 0.22 2.68
CA LEU A 102 11.69 0.43 1.55
C LEU A 102 12.19 1.50 0.55
N TYR A 103 13.26 2.23 0.85
CA TYR A 103 13.96 3.13 -0.08
C TYR A 103 14.32 2.46 -1.40
N LYS A 104 14.71 1.17 -1.38
CA LYS A 104 15.02 0.46 -2.62
C LYS A 104 13.77 0.30 -3.50
N LEU A 105 12.63 -0.02 -2.88
CA LEU A 105 11.35 -0.14 -3.59
C LEU A 105 10.89 1.22 -4.12
N VAL A 106 11.00 2.30 -3.33
CA VAL A 106 10.68 3.66 -3.77
C VAL A 106 11.55 4.07 -4.95
N GLY A 107 12.87 3.82 -4.89
CA GLY A 107 13.78 4.14 -5.99
C GLY A 107 13.50 3.36 -7.28
N GLU A 108 13.13 2.08 -7.19
CA GLU A 108 12.73 1.31 -8.39
C GLU A 108 11.40 1.81 -8.97
N ILE A 109 10.44 2.22 -8.13
CA ILE A 109 9.18 2.83 -8.59
C ILE A 109 9.45 4.17 -9.31
N GLU A 110 10.28 5.04 -8.74
CA GLU A 110 10.65 6.33 -9.35
C GLU A 110 11.39 6.16 -10.68
N LYS A 111 12.30 5.18 -10.75
CA LYS A 111 13.06 4.86 -11.95
C LYS A 111 12.15 4.40 -13.10
N GLU A 112 11.17 3.56 -12.79
CA GLU A 112 10.24 3.05 -13.80
C GLU A 112 9.26 4.14 -14.27
N TYR A 113 8.81 5.02 -13.36
CA TYR A 113 8.04 6.21 -13.74
C TYR A 113 8.81 7.15 -14.68
N SER A 114 10.12 7.29 -14.48
CA SER A 114 10.97 8.16 -15.30
C SER A 114 11.19 7.61 -16.71
N ARG A 115 11.11 6.28 -16.89
CA ARG A 115 11.25 5.61 -18.20
C ARG A 115 10.02 5.72 -19.09
N GLY A 116 8.84 5.95 -18.53
CA GLY A 116 7.61 6.16 -19.30
C GLY A 116 7.41 7.58 -19.84
N LEU A 117 8.40 8.47 -19.66
CA LEU A 117 8.39 9.86 -20.08
C LEU A 117 9.39 10.17 -21.21
N GLU A 118 10.12 9.16 -21.71
CA GLU A 118 10.91 9.19 -22.95
C GLU A 118 10.11 8.54 -24.10
#